data_AF-L8HKH0-F1
#
_entry.id   AF-L8HKH0-F1
#
_cell.length_a   1.000
_cell.length_b   1.000
_cell.length_c   1.000
_cell.angle_alpha   90.00
_cell.angle_beta   90.00
_cell.angle_gamma   90.00
#
_symmetry.space_group_name_H-M   'P 1'
#
loop_
_entity.id
_entity.type
_entity.pdbx_description
1 polymer ?
#
loop_
_entity_poly.entity_id
_entity_poly.type
_entity_poly.pdbx_seq_one_letter_code
_entity_poly.pdbx_strand_id
1 'polypeptide(L)' 'MHPPLAGHPMCRKVILELDKCHKERTVAKFFGACNAERAAVDACLQEEYNMQYDRRNRHRKLRKLKEAIAAESEESN' A
#
# COMPACT_ATOMS: atom_id res chain seq x y z
N MET A 1 6.19 14.94 -10.27
CA MET A 1 6.77 14.91 -8.91
C MET A 1 5.66 14.62 -7.92
N HIS A 2 5.84 13.63 -7.03
CA HIS A 2 4.90 13.31 -5.96
C HIS A 2 5.37 13.92 -4.62
N PRO A 3 4.48 14.19 -3.67
CA PRO A 3 4.87 14.60 -2.31
C PRO A 3 5.60 13.46 -1.57
N PRO A 4 6.39 13.76 -0.52
CA PRO A 4 7.19 12.76 0.19
C PRO A 4 6.34 11.61 0.76
N LEU A 5 6.67 10.37 0.38
CA LEU A 5 5.97 9.14 0.78
C LEU A 5 6.42 8.62 2.17
N ALA A 6 6.61 9.53 3.14
CA ALA A 6 7.20 9.21 4.45
C ALA A 6 6.39 8.19 5.29
N GLY A 7 5.17 7.84 4.87
CA GLY A 7 4.28 6.89 5.55
C GLY A 7 4.28 5.45 5.03
N HIS A 8 5.18 5.06 4.12
CA HIS A 8 5.16 3.74 3.47
C HIS A 8 6.41 2.90 3.81
N PRO A 9 6.44 2.23 4.98
CA PRO A 9 7.62 1.48 5.42
C PRO A 9 7.96 0.31 4.49
N MET A 10 6.94 -0.35 3.91
CA MET A 10 7.13 -1.46 2.96
C MET A 10 7.81 -0.99 1.66
N CYS A 11 7.48 0.21 1.20
CA CYS A 11 8.00 0.77 -0.05
C CYS A 11 9.24 1.65 0.13
N ARG A 12 9.82 1.70 1.34
CA ARG A 12 10.94 2.59 1.64
C ARG A 12 12.13 2.41 0.69
N LYS A 13 12.41 1.18 0.28
CA LYS A 13 13.53 0.87 -0.62
C LYS A 13 13.36 1.52 -2.00
N VAL A 14 12.23 1.28 -2.66
CA VAL A 14 11.94 1.81 -4.01
C VAL A 14 11.78 3.34 -3.99
N ILE A 15 11.28 3.90 -2.89
CA ILE A 15 11.21 5.37 -2.70
C ILE A 15 12.62 5.97 -2.64
N LEU A 16 13.56 5.34 -1.91
CA LEU A 16 14.94 5.81 -1.84
C LEU A 16 15.66 5.73 -3.19
N GLU A 17 15.35 4.73 -4.02
CA GLU A 17 15.89 4.61 -5.38
C GLU A 17 15.38 5.74 -6.29
N LEU A 18 14.08 6.06 -6.23
CA LEU A 18 13.52 7.21 -6.94
C LEU A 18 14.11 8.54 -6.46
N ASP A 19 14.28 8.71 -5.15
CA ASP A 19 14.93 9.89 -4.57
C ASP A 19 16.38 10.04 -5.03
N LYS A 20 17.11 8.92 -5.16
CA LYS A 20 18.46 8.91 -5.72
C LYS A 20 18.44 9.39 -7.17
N CYS A 21 17.53 8.88 -8.01
CA CYS A 21 17.37 9.35 -9.39
C CYS A 21 17.06 10.86 -9.44
N HIS A 22 16.18 11.36 -8.58
CA HIS A 22 15.84 12.78 -8.50
C HIS A 22 16.99 13.69 -8.05
N LYS A 23 17.93 13.17 -7.24
CA LYS A 23 19.13 13.88 -6.79
C LYS A 23 20.20 13.91 -7.88
N GLU A 24 20.39 12.80 -8.58
CA GLU A 24 21.39 12.69 -9.66
C GLU A 24 20.94 13.43 -10.94
N ARG A 25 19.63 13.50 -11.19
CA ARG A 25 19.04 14.03 -12.43
C ARG A 25 18.09 15.19 -12.16
N THR A 26 18.59 16.27 -11.55
CA THR A 26 17.78 17.41 -11.12
C THR A 26 16.92 18.07 -12.22
N VAL A 27 17.40 18.13 -13.46
CA VAL A 27 16.60 18.65 -14.60
C VAL A 27 15.87 17.52 -15.33
N ALA A 28 16.59 16.44 -15.67
CA ALA A 28 16.03 15.35 -16.48
C ALA A 28 14.93 14.55 -15.78
N LYS A 29 14.84 14.59 -14.44
CA LYS A 29 13.72 13.99 -13.69
C LYS A 29 12.35 14.54 -14.10
N PHE A 30 12.28 15.79 -14.56
CA PHE A 30 11.04 16.40 -15.04
C PHE A 30 10.68 15.98 -16.46
N PHE A 31 11.63 15.40 -17.21
CA PHE A 31 11.46 14.92 -18.58
C PHE A 31 11.35 13.38 -18.65
N GLY A 32 11.01 12.72 -17.53
CA GLY A 32 10.73 11.29 -17.50
C GLY A 32 11.95 10.38 -17.35
N ALA A 33 13.14 10.93 -17.07
CA ALA A 33 14.37 10.15 -16.90
C ALA A 33 14.38 9.23 -15.67
N CYS A 34 13.34 9.29 -14.82
CA CYS A 34 13.14 8.46 -13.63
C CYS A 34 11.82 7.67 -13.67
N ASN A 35 11.26 7.42 -14.87
CA ASN A 35 9.96 6.76 -15.02
C ASN A 35 9.97 5.29 -14.56
N ALA A 36 11.11 4.60 -14.68
CA ALA A 36 11.24 3.22 -14.24
C ALA A 36 11.15 3.12 -12.71
N GLU A 37 11.89 3.97 -12.00
CA GLU A 37 11.88 4.07 -10.55
C GLU A 37 10.51 4.51 -10.05
N ARG A 38 9.86 5.44 -10.77
CA ARG A 38 8.48 5.84 -10.47
C ARG A 38 7.51 4.67 -10.59
N ALA A 39 7.59 3.89 -11.67
CA ALA A 39 6.73 2.73 -11.87
C ALA A 39 6.92 1.67 -10.77
N ALA A 40 8.15 1.49 -10.28
CA ALA A 40 8.44 0.60 -9.17
C ALA A 40 7.81 1.08 -7.85
N VAL A 41 7.83 2.39 -7.58
CA VAL A 41 7.14 2.97 -6.42
C VAL A 41 5.63 2.76 -6.54
N ASP A 42 5.04 3.08 -7.69
CA ASP A 42 3.59 2.94 -7.92
C ASP A 42 3.14 1.47 -7.75
N ALA A 43 3.91 0.51 -8.27
CA ALA A 43 3.63 -0.92 -8.10
C ALA A 43 3.66 -1.35 -6.61
N CYS A 44 4.67 -0.91 -5.86
CA CYS A 44 4.78 -1.24 -4.44
C CYS A 44 3.62 -0.66 -3.62
N LEU A 45 3.25 0.59 -3.87
CA LEU A 45 2.15 1.25 -3.16
C LEU A 45 0.81 0.55 -3.44
N GLN A 46 0.61 0.10 -4.68
CA GLN A 46 -0.58 -0.67 -5.05
C GLN A 46 -0.63 -2.00 -4.31
N GLU A 47 0.50 -2.70 -4.20
CA GLU A 47 0.60 -3.95 -3.45
C GLU A 47 0.32 -3.73 -1.95
N GLU A 48 0.92 -2.70 -1.35
CA GLU A 48 0.67 -2.33 0.05
C GLU A 48 -0.81 -2.01 0.30
N TYR A 49 -1.44 -1.27 -0.60
CA TYR A 49 -2.87 -0.98 -0.53
C TYR A 49 -3.71 -2.27 -0.58
N ASN A 50 -3.43 -3.15 -1.53
CA ASN A 50 -4.15 -4.42 -1.70
C ASN A 50 -4.03 -5.30 -0.46
N MET A 51 -2.82 -5.44 0.10
CA MET A 51 -2.58 -6.19 1.33
C MET A 51 -3.40 -5.65 2.51
N GLN A 52 -3.41 -4.33 2.70
CA GLN A 52 -4.19 -3.69 3.75
C GLN A 52 -5.70 -3.81 3.53
N TYR A 53 -6.15 -3.68 2.29
CA TYR A 53 -7.55 -3.87 1.91
C TYR A 53 -8.02 -5.29 2.21
N ASP A 54 -7.25 -6.31 1.82
CA ASP A 54 -7.58 -7.72 2.06
C ASP A 54 -7.56 -8.09 3.53
N ARG A 55 -6.61 -7.55 4.30
CA ARG A 55 -6.56 -7.74 5.75
C ARG A 55 -7.82 -7.16 6.42
N ARG A 56 -8.21 -5.93 6.06
CA ARG A 56 -9.43 -5.29 6.59
C ARG A 56 -10.69 -6.07 6.22
N ASN A 57 -10.78 -6.54 4.98
CA ASN A 57 -11.92 -7.31 4.51
C ASN A 57 -12.03 -8.68 5.19
N ARG A 58 -10.91 -9.40 5.36
CA ARG A 58 -10.88 -10.66 6.10
C ARG A 58 -11.32 -10.45 7.55
N HIS A 59 -10.78 -9.43 8.22
CA HIS A 59 -11.17 -9.11 9.59
C HIS A 59 -12.67 -8.77 9.70
N ARG A 60 -13.20 -7.97 8.77
CA ARG A 60 -14.62 -7.63 8.71
C ARG A 60 -15.51 -8.86 8.49
N LYS A 61 -15.14 -9.77 7.58
CA LYS A 61 -15.87 -11.01 7.31
C LYS A 61 -15.86 -11.94 8.53
N LEU A 62 -14.69 -12.12 9.16
CA LEU A 62 -14.56 -12.95 10.37
C LEU A 62 -15.40 -12.40 11.53
N ARG A 63 -15.40 -11.07 11.72
CA ARG A 63 -16.23 -10.44 12.75
C ARG A 63 -17.72 -10.70 12.53
N LYS A 64 -18.22 -10.50 11.30
CA LYS A 64 -19.62 -10.78 10.94
C LYS A 64 -19.99 -12.26 11.13
N LEU A 65 -19.09 -13.17 10.77
CA LEU A 65 -19.32 -14.61 10.96
C LEU A 65 -19.42 -14.97 12.44
N LYS A 66 -18.52 -14.42 13.28
CA LYS A 66 -18.57 -14.62 14.74
C LYS A 66 -19.85 -14.06 15.36
N GLU A 67 -20.27 -12.87 14.93
CA GLU A 67 -21.52 -12.24 15.37
C GLU A 67 -22.75 -13.09 14.99
N ALA A 68 -22.79 -13.65 13.77
CA ALA A 68 -23.88 -14.54 13.34
C ALA A 68 -23.93 -15.85 14.15
N ILE A 69 -22.78 -16.51 14.35
CA ILE A 69 -22.70 -17.74 15.15
C ILE A 69 -23.14 -17.49 16.61
N ALA A 70 -22.74 -16.36 17.19
CA ALA A 70 -23.15 -16.00 18.54
C ALA A 70 -24.67 -15.81 18.65
N ALA A 71 -25.29 -15.09 17.71
CA ALA A 71 -26.74 -14.92 17.68
C ALA A 71 -27.50 -16.26 17.55
N GLU A 72 -27.03 -17.16 16.68
CA GLU A 72 -27.62 -18.51 16.53
C GLU A 72 -27.50 -19.36 17.81
N SER A 73 -26.39 -19.21 18.55
CA SER A 73 -26.17 -19.93 19.81
C SER A 73 -27.03 -19.40 20.96
N GLU A 74 -27.38 -18.11 20.95
CA GLU A 74 -28.28 -17.49 21.93
C GLU A 74 -29.75 -17.86 21.66
N GLU A 75 -30.15 -18.03 20.39
CA GLU A 75 -31.50 -18.45 20.02
C GLU A 75 -31.78 -19.94 20.31
N SER A 76 -30.72 -20.76 20.43
CA SER A 76 -30.81 -22.21 20.64
C SER A 76 -30.82 -22.65 22.11
N ASN A 77 -30.79 -21.71 23.07
CA ASN A 77 -30.73 -21.97 24.52
C ASN A 77 -31.88 -21.30 25.27
#